data_AF-A0A7L3BHN7-F1
#
_entry.id   AF-A0A7L3BHN7-F1
#
_cell.length_a   1.000
_cell.length_b   1.000
_cell.length_c   1.000
_cell.angle_alpha   90.00
_cell.angle_beta   90.00
_cell.angle_gamma   90.00
#
_symmetry.space_group_name_H-M   'P 1'
#
loop_
_entity.id
_entity.type
_entity.pdbx_description
1 polymer ?
#
loop_
_entity_poly.entity_id
_entity_poly.type
_entity_poly.pdbx_seq_one_letter_code
_entity_poly.pdbx_strand_id
1 'polypeptide(L)'
;VSAGRVCPLTVYDRNGFKAMLHFSREPAPGRPDVLVLVLSMLSTSAQPIRDIAFQAAVPKTMKIKLQPASGSELPAFSPLLPPAVVSQVLLLANPHK
;
A
#
# COMPACT_ATOMS: atom_id res chain seq x y z
N VAL A 1 4.04 27.41 -2.03
CA VAL A 1 4.91 26.48 -2.79
C VAL A 1 4.22 25.11 -2.87
N SER A 2 3.84 24.68 -4.08
CA SER A 2 3.11 23.42 -4.28
C SER A 2 4.03 22.24 -3.95
N ALA A 3 3.75 21.54 -2.85
CA ALA A 3 4.51 20.35 -2.47
C ALA A 3 4.41 19.33 -3.61
N GLY A 4 5.54 19.02 -4.26
CA GLY A 4 5.64 18.03 -5.32
C GLY A 4 5.05 16.70 -4.85
N ARG A 5 4.16 16.13 -5.65
CA ARG A 5 3.49 14.86 -5.38
C ARG A 5 4.56 13.76 -5.41
N VAL A 6 4.92 13.21 -4.25
CA VAL A 6 5.79 12.03 -4.17
C VAL A 6 5.15 10.93 -5.02
N CYS A 7 5.89 10.44 -6.01
CA CYS A 7 5.41 9.36 -6.86
C CYS A 7 5.23 8.09 -6.02
N PRO A 8 4.16 7.30 -6.27
CA PRO A 8 4.00 6.02 -5.59
C PRO A 8 5.19 5.10 -5.88
N LEU A 9 5.69 4.44 -4.84
CA LEU A 9 6.77 3.48 -4.96
C LEU A 9 6.19 2.11 -5.32
N THR A 10 6.59 1.55 -6.46
CA THR A 10 6.22 0.17 -6.82
C THR A 10 7.06 -0.79 -6.00
N VAL A 11 6.42 -1.65 -5.19
CA VAL A 11 7.08 -2.65 -4.34
C VAL A 11 6.94 -4.07 -4.87
N TYR A 12 6.00 -4.28 -5.79
CA TYR A 12 5.80 -5.54 -6.50
C TYR A 12 5.17 -5.27 -7.87
N ASP A 13 5.67 -5.93 -8.92
CA ASP A 13 5.09 -5.87 -10.27
C ASP A 13 5.45 -7.15 -11.04
N ARG A 14 4.58 -8.16 -11.00
CA ARG A 14 4.77 -9.43 -11.71
C ARG A 14 3.43 -10.06 -12.08
N ASN A 15 3.37 -10.72 -13.24
CA ASN A 15 2.21 -11.49 -13.70
C ASN A 15 0.90 -10.67 -13.72
N GLY A 16 0.99 -9.38 -14.04
CA GLY A 16 -0.15 -8.47 -14.01
C GLY A 16 -0.62 -8.06 -12.61
N PHE A 17 -0.05 -8.60 -11.53
CA PHE A 17 -0.29 -8.15 -10.16
C PHE A 17 0.72 -7.08 -9.76
N LYS A 18 0.22 -5.93 -9.32
CA LYS A 18 1.03 -4.78 -8.96
C LYS A 18 0.66 -4.28 -7.57
N ALA A 19 1.68 -4.02 -6.75
CA ALA A 19 1.54 -3.41 -5.44
C ALA A 19 2.39 -2.13 -5.34
N MET A 20 1.79 -1.05 -4.85
CA MET A 20 2.43 0.26 -4.75
C MET A 20 2.20 0.86 -3.36
N LEU A 21 3.22 1.50 -2.81
CA LEU A 21 3.14 2.31 -1.60
C LEU A 21 3.01 3.79 -1.96
N HIS A 22 1.97 4.41 -1.41
CA HIS A 22 1.72 5.85 -1.52
C HIS A 22 2.09 6.50 -0.19
N PHE A 23 2.91 7.55 -0.26
CA PHE A 23 3.34 8.30 0.92
C PHE A 23 2.33 9.40 1.23
N SER A 24 1.78 9.39 2.45
CA SER A 24 1.04 10.55 2.94
C SER A 24 1.98 11.74 3.10
N ARG A 25 1.46 12.93 2.81
CA ARG A 25 2.17 14.19 3.08
C ARG A 25 2.16 14.52 4.57
N GLU A 26 1.04 14.23 5.22
CA GLU A 26 0.83 14.49 6.64
C GLU A 26 1.15 13.24 7.47
N PRO A 27 1.83 13.40 8.62
CA PRO A 27 2.01 12.33 9.57
C PRO A 27 0.69 11.95 10.24
N ALA A 28 0.69 10.89 11.04
CA ALA A 28 -0.50 10.49 11.78
C ALA A 28 -0.92 11.60 12.78
N PRO A 29 -2.23 11.86 12.95
CA PRO A 29 -2.71 12.88 13.88
C PRO A 29 -2.15 12.68 15.30
N GLY A 30 -1.54 13.72 15.87
CA GLY A 30 -0.93 13.67 17.21
C GLY A 30 0.35 12.83 17.31
N ARG A 31 0.88 12.30 16.20
CA ARG A 31 2.07 11.42 16.15
C ARG A 31 2.98 11.80 14.98
N PRO A 32 3.76 12.88 15.08
CA PRO A 32 4.63 13.36 13.99
C PRO A 32 5.76 12.37 13.64
N ASP A 33 6.14 11.49 14.57
CA ASP A 33 7.11 10.41 14.38
C ASP A 33 6.58 9.25 13.52
N VAL A 34 5.27 9.25 13.21
CA VAL A 34 4.59 8.19 12.49
C VAL A 34 4.26 8.64 11.07
N LEU A 35 4.91 8.02 10.11
CA LEU A 35 4.60 8.13 8.70
C LEU A 35 3.38 7.26 8.35
N VAL A 36 2.44 7.83 7.60
CA VAL A 36 1.29 7.11 7.05
C VAL A 36 1.58 6.73 5.60
N LEU A 37 1.40 5.45 5.29
CA LEU A 37 1.55 4.88 3.96
C LEU A 37 0.24 4.18 3.57
N VAL A 38 -0.10 4.22 2.28
CA VAL A 38 -1.21 3.43 1.73
C VAL A 38 -0.64 2.44 0.73
N LEU A 39 -0.80 1.16 0.99
CA LEU A 39 -0.55 0.10 0.01
C LEU A 39 -1.78 -0.02 -0.89
N SER A 40 -1.58 0.04 -2.20
CA SER A 40 -2.60 -0.27 -3.21
C SER A 40 -2.16 -1.46 -4.05
N MET A 41 -3.00 -2.45 -4.17
CA MET A 41 -2.78 -3.68 -4.93
C MET A 41 -3.85 -3.80 -6.01
N LEU A 42 -3.44 -4.03 -7.25
CA LEU A 42 -4.33 -4.17 -8.41
C LEU A 42 -3.84 -5.28 -9.33
N SER A 43 -4.74 -5.80 -10.16
CA SER A 43 -4.45 -6.90 -11.08
C SER A 43 -4.95 -6.58 -12.49
N THR A 44 -4.10 -6.81 -13.48
CA THR A 44 -4.44 -6.88 -14.91
C THR A 44 -4.46 -8.33 -15.43
N SER A 45 -4.37 -9.31 -14.53
CA SER A 45 -4.43 -10.73 -14.88
C SER A 45 -5.84 -11.14 -15.32
N ALA A 46 -5.93 -12.02 -16.33
CA ALA A 46 -7.18 -12.64 -16.75
C ALA A 46 -7.72 -13.65 -15.72
N GLN A 47 -6.90 -14.03 -14.72
CA GLN A 47 -7.31 -14.92 -13.63
C GLN A 47 -7.51 -14.12 -12.33
N PRO A 48 -8.48 -14.50 -11.49
CA PRO A 48 -8.64 -13.89 -10.17
C PRO A 48 -7.46 -14.24 -9.26
N ILE A 49 -7.13 -13.33 -8.35
CA ILE A 49 -6.10 -13.53 -7.32
C ILE A 49 -6.82 -13.60 -5.98
N ARG A 50 -6.51 -14.62 -5.18
CA ARG A 50 -7.11 -14.84 -3.85
C ARG A 50 -6.04 -14.90 -2.78
N ASP A 51 -6.47 -14.87 -1.53
CA ASP A 51 -5.62 -15.03 -0.35
C ASP A 51 -4.44 -14.07 -0.31
N ILE A 52 -4.65 -12.84 -0.78
CA ILE A 52 -3.65 -11.77 -0.81
C ILE A 52 -3.30 -11.40 0.64
N ALA A 53 -2.06 -11.65 1.02
CA ALA A 53 -1.50 -11.24 2.30
C ALA A 53 -0.22 -10.43 2.08
N PHE A 54 -0.23 -9.18 2.55
CA PHE A 54 0.97 -8.35 2.57
C PHE A 54 1.59 -8.37 3.98
N GLN A 55 2.90 -8.59 4.02
CA GLN A 55 3.68 -8.56 5.24
C GLN A 55 4.89 -7.64 5.04
N ALA A 56 5.30 -6.98 6.12
CA ALA A 56 6.46 -6.11 6.12
C ALA A 56 7.25 -6.27 7.42
N ALA A 57 8.56 -6.13 7.30
CA ALA A 57 9.49 -6.07 8.41
C ALA A 57 10.30 -4.78 8.33
N VAL A 58 10.68 -4.27 9.50
CA VAL A 58 11.48 -3.04 9.63
C VAL A 58 12.63 -3.27 10.60
N PRO A 59 13.69 -2.44 10.57
CA PRO A 59 14.74 -2.49 11.58
C PRO A 59 14.18 -2.35 13.00
N LYS A 60 14.86 -2.93 14.00
CA LYS A 60 14.39 -2.96 15.40
C LYS A 60 14.15 -1.59 16.04
N THR A 61 14.84 -0.55 15.55
CA THR A 61 14.67 0.84 15.99
C THR A 61 13.34 1.45 15.54
N MET A 62 12.69 0.85 14.54
CA MET A 62 11.41 1.30 13.99
C MET A 62 10.29 0.35 14.39
N LYS A 63 9.05 0.83 14.29
CA LYS A 63 7.86 0.00 14.45
C LYS A 63 6.95 0.17 13.24
N ILE A 64 6.41 -0.93 12.74
CA ILE A 64 5.43 -0.92 11.67
C ILE A 64 4.13 -1.56 12.16
N LYS A 65 3.00 -0.94 11.83
CA LYS A 65 1.66 -1.49 12.06
C LYS A 65 0.91 -1.50 10.75
N LEU A 66 0.44 -2.68 10.36
CA LEU A 66 -0.42 -2.87 9.21
C LEU A 66 -1.86 -2.89 9.72
N GLN A 67 -2.70 -1.99 9.22
CA GLN A 67 -4.15 -2.05 9.46
C GLN A 67 -4.75 -3.21 8.64
N PRO A 68 -5.98 -3.65 8.95
CA PRO A 68 -6.69 -4.60 8.08
C PRO A 68 -6.74 -4.08 6.64
N ALA A 69 -6.52 -4.97 5.68
CA ALA A 69 -6.72 -4.66 4.27
C ALA A 69 -8.22 -4.54 3.97
N SER A 70 -8.58 -3.81 2.91
CA SER A 70 -9.96 -3.69 2.44
C SER A 70 -10.53 -4.98 1.89
N GLY A 71 -9.67 -5.97 1.61
CA GLY A 71 -10.02 -7.30 1.14
C GLY A 71 -8.77 -8.16 0.96
N SER A 72 -8.96 -9.41 0.57
CA SER A 72 -7.90 -10.38 0.31
C SER A 72 -7.96 -10.97 -1.10
N GLU A 73 -8.80 -10.41 -1.97
CA GLU A 73 -9.03 -10.95 -3.31
C GLU A 73 -9.11 -9.82 -4.34
N LEU A 74 -8.71 -10.15 -5.57
CA LEU A 74 -8.91 -9.33 -6.76
C LEU A 74 -9.57 -10.18 -7.84
N PRO A 75 -10.67 -9.70 -8.46
CA PRO A 75 -11.29 -10.40 -9.58
C PRO A 75 -10.36 -10.45 -10.79
N ALA A 76 -10.71 -11.30 -11.75
CA ALA A 76 -10.11 -11.26 -13.08
C ALA A 76 -10.31 -9.87 -13.70
N PHE A 77 -9.29 -9.38 -14.40
CA PHE A 77 -9.33 -8.10 -15.09
C PHE A 77 -10.42 -8.11 -16.17
N SER A 78 -11.26 -7.08 -16.16
CA SER A 78 -12.26 -6.84 -17.18
C SER A 78 -12.11 -5.41 -17.71
N PRO A 79 -11.88 -5.22 -19.03
CA PRO A 79 -11.73 -3.89 -19.62
C PRO A 79 -13.03 -3.07 -19.61
N LEU A 80 -14.18 -3.72 -19.34
CA LEU A 80 -15.49 -3.07 -19.29
C LEU A 80 -15.81 -2.50 -17.90
N LEU A 81 -15.05 -2.90 -16.87
CA LEU A 81 -15.28 -2.50 -15.48
C LEU A 81 -14.09 -1.69 -14.98
N PRO A 82 -14.31 -0.78 -14.01
CA PRO A 82 -13.21 -0.15 -13.29
C PRO A 82 -12.30 -1.21 -12.64
N PRO A 83 -10.97 -1.03 -12.64
CA PRO A 83 -10.08 -1.95 -11.95
C PRO A 83 -10.39 -2.03 -10.46
N ALA A 84 -10.54 -3.25 -9.95
CA ALA A 84 -10.64 -3.50 -8.52
C ALA A 84 -9.29 -3.24 -7.83
N VAL A 85 -9.35 -2.76 -6.59
CA VAL A 85 -8.16 -2.44 -5.79
C VAL A 85 -8.34 -2.99 -4.39
N VAL A 86 -7.32 -3.69 -3.89
CA VAL A 86 -7.17 -3.94 -2.46
C VAL A 86 -6.26 -2.87 -1.89
N SER A 87 -6.70 -2.23 -0.80
CA SER A 87 -5.94 -1.18 -0.12
C SER A 87 -5.63 -1.58 1.31
N GLN A 88 -4.50 -1.11 1.83
CA GLN A 88 -4.13 -1.35 3.22
C GLN A 88 -3.36 -0.15 3.76
N VAL A 89 -3.72 0.32 4.96
CA VAL A 89 -3.00 1.42 5.62
C VAL A 89 -1.84 0.86 6.44
N LEU A 90 -0.67 1.46 6.28
CA LEU A 90 0.53 1.11 7.03
C LEU A 90 0.98 2.35 7.83
N LEU A 91 1.28 2.14 9.10
CA LEU A 91 1.80 3.15 10.01
C LEU A 91 3.24 2.78 10.36
N LEU A 92 4.19 3.64 10.00
CA LEU A 92 5.61 3.44 10.25
C LEU A 92 6.11 4.49 11.23
N ALA A 93 6.38 4.07 12.47
CA ALA A 93 7.03 4.91 13.47
C ALA A 93 8.56 4.84 13.28
N ASN A 94 9.18 5.99 13.00
CA ASN A 94 10.63 6.13 12.93
C ASN A 94 11.10 7.21 13.92
N PRO A 95 11.67 6.82 15.07
CA PRO A 95 12.07 7.77 16.12
C PRO A 95 13.31 8.61 15.77
N HIS A 96 14.01 8.27 14.68
CA HIS A 96 15.19 9.01 14.21
C HIS A 96 14.87 9.99 13.07
N LYS A 97 13.59 10.15 12.75
CA LYS A 97 13.11 11.08 11.73
C LYS A 97 12.74 12.41 12.35
#